data_AF-A0A965JCK6-F1
#
_entry.id   AF-A0A965JCK6-F1
#
_cell.length_a   1.000
_cell.length_b   1.000
_cell.length_c   1.000
_cell.angle_alpha   90.00
_cell.angle_beta   90.00
_cell.angle_gamma   90.00
#
_symmetry.space_group_name_H-M   'P 1'
#
loop_
_entity.id
_entity.type
_entity.pdbx_description
1 polymer ?
#
loop_
_entity_poly.entity_id
_entity_poly.type
_entity_poly.pdbx_seq_one_letter_code
_entity_poly.pdbx_strand_id
1 'polypeptide(L)' 'MQTSELIFEIEKAISYQKEKLLLIGQKKVQPFTEEELNQPFDWPALAKDEEFLYEEGVYHGQLGMLSLVRSLLKEAPVG' A
#
# COMPACT_ATOMS: atom_id res chain seq x y z
N MET A 1 -5.34 23.14 6.05
CA MET A 1 -5.52 21.67 6.09
C MET A 1 -4.82 21.20 7.34
N GLN A 2 -5.58 20.73 8.32
CA GLN A 2 -4.99 20.26 9.57
C GLN A 2 -4.13 19.04 9.23
N THR A 3 -2.95 18.96 9.81
CA THR A 3 -1.94 17.96 9.51
C THR A 3 -2.44 16.51 9.62
N SER A 4 -3.43 16.31 10.51
CA SER A 4 -4.20 15.08 10.69
C SER A 4 -5.04 14.69 9.47
N GLU A 5 -5.62 15.66 8.76
CA GLU A 5 -6.45 15.42 7.57
C GLU A 5 -5.62 14.83 6.43
N LEU A 6 -4.40 15.34 6.21
CA LEU A 6 -3.51 14.81 5.16
C LEU A 6 -3.11 13.36 5.44
N ILE A 7 -2.71 13.05 6.68
CA ILE A 7 -2.37 11.69 7.10
C ILE A 7 -3.56 10.76 6.88
N PHE A 8 -4.76 11.19 7.30
CA PHE A 8 -5.98 10.43 7.13
C PHE A 8 -6.29 10.12 5.66
N GLU A 9 -6.20 11.10 4.77
CA GLU A 9 -6.46 10.88 3.34
C GLU A 9 -5.43 9.95 2.69
N ILE A 10 -4.16 10.01 3.10
CA ILE A 10 -3.13 9.07 2.63
C ILE A 10 -3.42 7.65 3.14
N GLU A 11 -3.76 7.48 4.41
CA GLU A 11 -4.11 6.17 4.99
C GLU A 11 -5.34 5.55 4.33
N LYS A 12 -6.33 6.40 3.97
CA LYS A 12 -7.49 5.99 3.21
C LYS A 12 -7.11 5.52 1.79
N ALA A 13 -6.23 6.23 1.10
CA ALA A 13 -5.72 5.83 -0.21
C ALA A 13 -4.98 4.48 -0.16
N ILE A 14 -4.14 4.28 0.87
CA ILE A 14 -3.43 3.02 1.12
C ILE A 14 -4.42 1.86 1.34
N SER A 15 -5.49 2.11 2.09
CA SER A 15 -6.52 1.09 2.37
C SER A 15 -7.22 0.64 1.07
N TYR A 16 -7.63 1.59 0.22
CA TYR A 16 -8.21 1.25 -1.09
C TYR A 16 -7.24 0.49 -2.00
N GLN A 17 -5.96 0.89 -2.00
CA GLN A 17 -4.94 0.22 -2.81
C GLN A 17 -4.71 -1.22 -2.34
N LYS A 18 -4.71 -1.46 -1.02
CA LYS A 18 -4.63 -2.80 -0.43
C LYS A 18 -5.80 -3.68 -0.86
N GLU A 19 -7.03 -3.18 -0.80
CA GLU A 19 -8.22 -3.90 -1.26
C GLU A 19 -8.13 -4.26 -2.75
N LYS A 20 -7.65 -3.34 -3.58
CA LYS A 20 -7.43 -3.58 -5.01
C LYS A 20 -6.42 -4.71 -5.24
N LEU A 21 -5.31 -4.69 -4.52
CA LEU A 21 -4.29 -5.74 -4.59
C LEU A 21 -4.82 -7.11 -4.19
N LEU A 22 -5.63 -7.19 -3.13
CA LEU A 22 -6.28 -8.42 -2.73
C LEU A 22 -7.17 -8.98 -3.83
N LEU A 23 -7.99 -8.14 -4.45
CA LEU A 23 -8.87 -8.55 -5.53
C LEU A 23 -8.10 -9.03 -6.76
N ILE A 24 -6.98 -8.39 -7.10
CA ILE A 24 -6.11 -8.84 -8.20
C ILE A 24 -5.47 -10.18 -7.83
N GLY A 25 -4.89 -10.29 -6.63
CA GLY A 25 -4.26 -11.51 -6.15
C GLY A 25 -5.23 -12.70 -6.16
N GLN A 26 -6.45 -12.52 -5.65
CA GLN A 26 -7.51 -13.53 -5.60
C GLN A 26 -8.02 -13.99 -6.98
N LYS A 27 -7.85 -13.17 -8.03
CA LYS A 27 -8.16 -13.57 -9.41
C LYS A 27 -7.08 -14.49 -10.00
N LYS A 28 -5.85 -14.41 -9.50
CA LYS A 28 -4.69 -15.14 -10.03
C LYS A 28 -4.39 -16.40 -9.22
N VAL A 29 -4.60 -16.33 -7.90
CA VAL A 29 -4.22 -17.33 -6.93
C VAL A 29 -5.35 -17.49 -5.92
N GLN A 30 -5.73 -18.74 -5.62
CA GLN A 30 -6.66 -19.03 -4.54
C GLN A 30 -6.17 -20.19 -3.66
N PRO A 31 -6.32 -20.09 -2.34
CA PRO A 31 -6.75 -18.89 -1.59
C PRO A 31 -5.65 -17.80 -1.57
N PHE A 32 -6.05 -16.53 -1.57
CA PHE A 32 -5.14 -15.39 -1.38
C PHE A 32 -5.76 -14.39 -0.41
N THR A 33 -5.10 -14.15 0.71
CA THR A 33 -5.58 -13.29 1.80
C THR A 33 -4.61 -12.12 2.06
N GLU A 34 -4.93 -11.30 3.07
CA GLU A 34 -4.03 -10.22 3.49
C GLU A 34 -2.68 -10.70 3.97
N GLU A 35 -2.59 -11.92 4.51
CA GLU A 35 -1.33 -12.46 5.01
C GLU A 35 -0.39 -12.75 3.84
N GLU A 36 -0.90 -13.37 2.78
CA GLU A 36 -0.17 -13.62 1.53
C GLU A 36 0.24 -12.34 0.81
N LEU A 37 -0.53 -11.25 0.94
CA LEU A 37 -0.15 -9.95 0.37
C LEU A 37 1.17 -9.41 0.94
N ASN A 38 1.54 -9.81 2.16
CA ASN A 38 2.83 -9.43 2.76
C ASN A 38 4.00 -10.30 2.27
N GLN A 39 3.70 -11.42 1.60
CA GLN A 39 4.68 -12.36 1.06
C GLN A 39 4.36 -12.74 -0.40
N PRO A 40 4.24 -11.75 -1.31
CA PRO A 40 3.77 -11.99 -2.67
C PRO A 40 4.75 -12.84 -3.50
N PHE A 41 6.02 -12.87 -3.14
CA PHE A 41 7.06 -13.69 -3.78
C PHE A 41 6.90 -15.19 -3.54
N ASP A 42 6.14 -15.59 -2.53
CA ASP A 42 5.81 -17.00 -2.27
C ASP A 42 4.79 -17.53 -3.29
N TRP A 43 4.26 -16.65 -4.14
CA TRP A 43 3.27 -16.94 -5.16
C TRP A 43 3.85 -16.67 -6.56
N PRO A 44 4.45 -17.68 -7.22
CA PRO A 44 5.10 -17.51 -8.52
C PRO A 44 4.18 -16.93 -9.61
N ALA A 45 2.87 -17.13 -9.48
CA ALA A 45 1.87 -16.57 -10.39
C ALA A 45 1.74 -15.04 -10.26
N LEU A 46 1.93 -14.48 -9.06
CA LEU A 46 1.87 -13.03 -8.82
C LEU A 46 3.20 -12.35 -9.14
N ALA A 47 4.31 -13.01 -8.84
CA ALA A 47 5.66 -12.50 -9.10
C ALA A 47 5.97 -12.25 -10.60
N LYS A 48 5.10 -12.73 -11.51
CA LYS A 48 5.21 -12.52 -12.96
C LYS A 48 4.02 -11.77 -13.55
N ASP A 49 3.05 -11.37 -12.71
CA ASP A 49 1.84 -10.71 -13.17
C ASP A 49 2.06 -9.19 -13.20
N GLU A 50 2.09 -8.63 -14.41
CA GLU A 50 2.42 -7.21 -14.63
C GLU A 50 1.43 -6.27 -13.93
N GLU A 51 0.13 -6.62 -13.91
CA GLU A 51 -0.91 -5.85 -13.24
C GLU A 51 -0.68 -5.86 -11.72
N PHE A 52 -0.48 -7.03 -11.13
CA PHE A 52 -0.20 -7.14 -9.69
C PHE A 52 1.06 -6.37 -9.29
N LEU A 53 2.18 -6.56 -10.00
CA LEU A 53 3.45 -5.90 -9.70
C LEU A 53 3.36 -4.37 -9.81
N TYR A 54 2.61 -3.87 -10.80
CA TYR A 54 2.37 -2.42 -10.93
C TYR A 54 1.63 -1.88 -9.71
N GLU A 55 0.52 -2.50 -9.34
CA GLU A 55 -0.31 -2.06 -8.21
C GLU A 55 0.40 -2.22 -6.86
N GLU A 56 1.29 -3.20 -6.73
CA GLU A 56 2.17 -3.39 -5.58
C GLU A 56 3.17 -2.23 -5.46
N GLY A 57 3.76 -1.82 -6.58
CA GLY A 57 4.63 -0.64 -6.63
C GLY A 57 3.90 0.64 -6.21
N VAL A 58 2.65 0.83 -6.65
CA VAL A 58 1.80 1.97 -6.23
C VAL A 58 1.57 1.93 -4.72
N TYR A 59 1.22 0.76 -4.17
CA TYR A 59 1.01 0.58 -2.73
C TYR A 59 2.25 0.94 -1.91
N HIS A 60 3.42 0.44 -2.29
CA HIS A 60 4.67 0.79 -1.61
C HIS A 60 5.04 2.26 -1.76
N GLY A 61 4.75 2.88 -2.90
CA GLY A 61 4.92 4.33 -3.10
C GLY A 61 4.06 5.15 -2.13
N GLN A 62 2.80 4.75 -1.93
CA GLN A 62 1.90 5.41 -0.97
C GLN A 62 2.36 5.23 0.48
N LEU A 63 2.83 4.04 0.86
CA LEU A 63 3.44 3.80 2.17
C LEU A 63 4.69 4.68 2.40
N GLY A 64 5.54 4.81 1.37
CA GLY A 64 6.69 5.72 1.39
C GLY A 64 6.28 7.18 1.60
N MET A 65 5.22 7.62 0.92
CA MET A 65 4.65 8.96 1.08
C MET A 65 4.13 9.21 2.50
N LEU A 66 3.39 8.26 3.07
CA LEU A 66 2.92 8.34 4.46
C LEU A 66 4.09 8.45 5.44
N SER A 67 5.15 7.67 5.22
CA SER A 67 6.36 7.71 6.04
C SER A 67 7.05 9.08 5.96
N LEU A 68 7.25 9.61 4.74
CA LEU A 68 7.84 10.92 4.51
C LEU A 68 7.02 12.03 5.19
N VAL A 69 5.71 12.04 5.00
CA VAL A 69 4.80 13.02 5.62
C VAL A 69 4.92 12.94 7.15
N ARG A 70 4.82 11.75 7.74
CA ARG A 70 4.99 11.58 9.19
C ARG A 70 6.35 12.07 9.69
N SER A 71 7.42 11.88 8.92
CA SER A 71 8.77 12.38 9.28
C SER A 71 8.82 13.90 9.27
N LEU A 72 8.37 14.54 8.19
CA LEU A 72 8.35 16.00 8.05
C LEU A 72 7.55 16.68 9.16
N LEU A 73 6.48 16.04 9.62
CA LEU A 73 5.62 16.58 10.67
C LEU A 73 6.18 16.39 12.07
N LYS A 74 7.02 15.37 12.29
CA LYS A 74 7.77 15.20 13.54
C LYS A 74 8.95 16.19 13.65
N GLU A 75 9.52 16.59 12.52
CA GLU A 75 10.62 17.56 12.46
C GLU A 75 10.16 19.02 12.39
N ALA A 76 8.86 19.28 12.13
CA ALA A 76 8.31 20.62 12.23
C ALA A 76 8.47 21.12 13.68
N PRO A 77 9.13 22.27 13.91
CA PRO A 77 9.20 22.82 15.26
C PRO A 77 7.78 23.01 15.76
N VAL A 78 7.51 22.48 16.94
CA VAL A 78 6.33 22.87 17.73
C VAL A 78 6.55 24.34 18.05
N GLY A 79 5.98 25.21 17.20
CA GLY A 79 5.89 26.65 17.43
C GLY A 79 4.94 26.96 18.58
#